data_AF-A0A0L7CPP0-F1
#
_entry.id   AF-A0A0L7CPP0-F1
#
_cell.length_a   1.000
_cell.length_b   1.000
_cell.length_c   1.000
_cell.angle_alpha   90.00
_cell.angle_beta   90.00
_cell.angle_gamma   90.00
#
_symmetry.space_group_name_H-M   'P 1'
#
loop_
_entity.id
_entity.type
_entity.pdbx_description
1 polymer ?
#
loop_
_entity_poly.entity_id
_entity_poly.type
_entity_poly.pdbx_seq_one_letter_code
_entity_poly.pdbx_strand_id
1 'polypeptide(L)' 'MRLDKSLDSHNPEAFDSHAPYSVLMSVYRKEDPSHLLEALDSMVSQTVPPEEIVLVEDGMTGPLYAAVDTFRSGHP' A
#
# COMPACT_ATOMS: atom_id res chain seq x y z
N MET A 1 9.57 7.50 19.00
CA MET A 1 10.98 7.48 18.57
C MET A 1 11.23 8.78 17.81
N ARG A 2 12.14 9.63 18.28
CA ARG A 2 12.51 10.88 17.59
C ARG A 2 13.57 10.54 16.55
N LEU A 3 13.36 10.93 15.30
CA LEU A 3 14.44 11.12 14.34
C LEU A 3 14.55 12.62 14.03
N ASP A 4 15.73 13.11 14.35
CA ASP A 4 16.39 14.33 13.92
C ASP A 4 16.00 14.83 12.51
N LYS A 5 15.30 15.96 12.47
CA LYS A 5 15.51 16.94 11.41
C LYS A 5 16.81 17.68 11.72
N SER A 6 17.92 17.29 11.11
CA SER A 6 19.12 18.12 11.08
C SER A 6 19.86 17.95 9.75
N LEU A 7 19.70 18.98 8.91
CA LEU A 7 20.73 19.59 8.07
C LEU A 7 21.39 18.68 7.02
N ASP A 8 20.90 18.78 5.78
CA ASP A 8 21.78 19.09 4.66
C ASP A 8 21.08 20.05 3.70
N SER A 9 21.66 21.24 3.61
CA SER A 9 21.30 22.34 2.73
C SER A 9 21.92 22.15 1.35
N HIS A 10 21.11 22.36 0.29
CA HIS A 10 21.48 22.45 -1.12
C HIS A 10 21.82 21.14 -1.86
N ASN A 11 20.78 20.36 -2.15
CA ASN A 11 20.70 19.58 -3.39
C ASN A 11 19.36 19.86 -4.08
N PRO A 12 19.31 20.51 -5.27
CA PRO A 12 18.06 20.78 -5.97
C PRO A 12 17.36 19.50 -6.51
N GLU A 13 18.04 18.34 -6.46
CA GLU A 13 17.51 17.04 -6.89
C GLU A 13 16.85 16.23 -5.75
N ALA A 14 16.87 16.71 -4.50
CA ALA A 14 16.32 15.98 -3.35
C ALA A 14 14.84 16.32 -3.10
N PHE A 15 13.99 16.13 -4.11
CA PHE A 15 12.53 16.20 -3.97
C PHE A 15 11.90 14.81 -3.93
N ASP A 16 12.40 13.93 -3.07
CA ASP A 16 11.52 12.95 -2.45
C ASP A 16 12.16 12.43 -1.16
N SER A 17 11.63 12.86 -0.02
CA SER A 17 12.02 12.29 1.26
C SER A 17 10.80 12.20 2.16
N HIS A 18 9.72 11.64 1.62
CA HIS A 18 8.67 11.10 2.48
C HIS A 18 9.30 9.93 3.25
N ALA A 19 9.13 9.93 4.57
CA ALA A 19 9.54 8.78 5.36
C ALA A 19 8.73 7.56 4.88
N PRO A 20 9.38 6.42 4.63
CA PRO A 20 8.68 5.24 4.16
C PRO A 20 7.64 4.81 5.18
N TYR A 21 6.50 4.33 4.69
CA TYR A 21 5.40 3.90 5.53
C TYR A 21 4.72 2.67 4.95
N SER A 22 4.14 1.89 5.85
CA SER A 22 3.30 0.74 5.53
C SER A 22 1.83 1.11 5.73
N VAL A 23 0.95 0.54 4.90
CA VAL A 23 -0.50 0.59 5.11
C VAL A 23 -0.99 -0.81 5.48
N LEU A 24 -1.70 -0.90 6.59
CA LEU A 24 -2.39 -2.12 6.99
C LEU A 24 -3.84 -2.07 6.50
N MET A 25 -4.25 -3.08 5.74
CA MET A 25 -5.61 -3.23 5.23
C MET A 25 -6.19 -4.55 5.76
N SER A 26 -7.27 -4.50 6.52
CA SER A 26 -7.99 -5.70 6.97
C SER A 26 -9.07 -6.08 5.95
N VAL A 27 -9.04 -7.31 5.45
CA VAL A 27 -10.01 -7.82 4.48
C VAL A 27 -11.00 -8.74 5.18
N TYR A 28 -12.24 -8.30 5.30
CA TYR A 28 -13.31 -9.09 5.91
C TYR A 28 -13.99 -10.01 4.89
N ARG A 29 -14.37 -11.21 5.32
CA ARG A 29 -15.00 -12.25 4.48
C ARG A 29 -16.21 -11.84 3.65
N LYS A 30 -16.92 -10.77 4.03
CA LYS A 30 -18.11 -10.27 3.33
C LYS A 30 -17.81 -9.11 2.38
N GLU A 31 -16.54 -8.76 2.21
CA GLU A 31 -16.15 -7.73 1.26
C GLU A 31 -16.40 -8.19 -0.19
N ASP A 32 -16.66 -7.22 -1.07
CA ASP A 32 -16.72 -7.46 -2.49
C ASP A 32 -15.29 -7.50 -3.07
N PRO A 33 -14.89 -8.56 -3.80
CA PRO A 33 -13.56 -8.65 -4.40
C PRO A 33 -13.22 -7.48 -5.34
N SER A 34 -14.22 -6.88 -6.00
CA SER A 34 -14.01 -5.71 -6.87
C SER A 34 -13.57 -4.47 -6.08
N HIS A 35 -14.14 -4.25 -4.88
CA HIS A 35 -13.72 -3.15 -4.01
C HIS A 35 -12.32 -3.37 -3.46
N LEU A 36 -11.95 -4.62 -3.12
CA LEU A 36 -10.60 -4.93 -2.68
C LEU A 36 -9.57 -4.61 -3.78
N LEU A 37 -9.86 -4.99 -5.03
CA LEU A 37 -8.99 -4.69 -6.17
C LEU A 37 -8.87 -3.18 -6.39
N GLU A 38 -9.99 -2.45 -6.42
CA GLU A 38 -10.00 -0.99 -6.55
C GLU A 38 -9.22 -0.29 -5.41
N ALA A 39 -9.36 -0.77 -4.18
CA ALA A 39 -8.64 -0.21 -3.04
C ALA A 39 -7.12 -0.45 -3.14
N LEU A 40 -6.70 -1.62 -3.60
CA LEU A 40 -5.27 -1.92 -3.84
C LEU A 40 -4.70 -1.05 -4.97
N ASP A 41 -5.40 -0.94 -6.08
CA ASP A 41 -5.03 -0.08 -7.22
C ASP A 41 -4.93 1.40 -6.81
N SER A 42 -5.87 1.84 -5.98
CA SER A 42 -5.86 3.19 -5.40
C SER A 42 -4.63 3.43 -4.54
N MET A 43 -4.24 2.47 -3.70
CA MET A 43 -3.07 2.59 -2.82
C MET A 43 -1.75 2.70 -3.57
N VAL A 44 -1.55 1.91 -4.62
CA VAL A 44 -0.33 2.01 -5.44
C VAL A 44 -0.29 3.24 -6.34
N SER A 45 -1.44 3.87 -6.60
CA SER A 45 -1.56 5.06 -7.43
C SER A 45 -1.53 6.39 -6.64
N GLN A 46 -1.28 6.36 -5.33
CA GLN A 46 -1.20 7.57 -4.51
C GLN A 46 -0.02 8.46 -4.94
N THR A 47 -0.17 9.77 -4.75
CA THR A 47 0.91 10.76 -5.02
C THR A 47 2.21 10.40 -4.28
N VAL A 48 2.09 9.81 -3.09
CA VAL A 48 3.18 9.14 -2.38
C VAL A 48 2.67 7.72 -2.11
N PRO A 49 3.16 6.69 -2.80
CA PRO A 49 2.71 5.32 -2.58
C PRO A 49 3.30 4.75 -1.28
N PRO A 50 2.61 3.83 -0.59
CA PRO A 50 3.20 3.09 0.51
C PRO A 50 4.32 2.18 -0.01
N GLU A 51 5.36 1.98 0.81
CA GLU A 51 6.42 1.02 0.48
C GLU A 51 5.97 -0.43 0.73
N GLU A 52 4.98 -0.60 1.61
CA GLU A 52 4.43 -1.91 1.96
C GLU A 52 2.92 -1.81 2.19
N ILE A 53 2.18 -2.76 1.62
CA ILE A 53 0.77 -3.00 1.94
C ILE A 53 0.68 -4.34 2.69
N VAL A 54 0.25 -4.28 3.95
CA VAL A 54 0.05 -5.46 4.80
C VAL A 54 -1.43 -5.81 4.83
N LEU A 55 -1.80 -6.91 4.19
CA LEU A 55 -3.17 -7.43 4.21
C LEU A 55 -3.37 -8.35 5.43
N VAL A 56 -4.37 -8.03 6.25
CA VAL A 56 -4.82 -8.89 7.35
C VAL A 56 -6.09 -9.62 6.92
N GLU A 57 -6.03 -10.94 6.93
CA GLU A 57 -7.13 -11.81 6.52
C GLU A 57 -8.11 -12.04 7.68
N ASP A 58 -9.33 -11.51 7.58
CA ASP A 58 -10.42 -11.76 8.54
C ASP A 58 -11.52 -12.62 7.89
N GLY A 59 -11.18 -13.90 7.71
CA GLY A 59 -12.06 -14.90 7.10
C GLY A 59 -12.07 -14.90 5.56
N MET A 60 -10.92 -14.61 4.94
CA MET A 60 -10.78 -14.47 3.48
C MET A 60 -11.43 -15.63 2.69
N THR A 61 -11.99 -15.30 1.53
CA THR A 61 -12.74 -16.23 0.67
C THR A 61 -12.00 -16.43 -0.67
N GLY A 62 -12.32 -17.51 -1.40
CA GLY A 62 -11.74 -17.80 -2.71
C GLY A 62 -11.78 -16.61 -3.69
N PRO A 63 -12.93 -15.92 -3.86
CA PRO A 63 -13.00 -14.73 -4.70
C PRO A 63 -12.09 -13.57 -4.24
N LEU A 64 -11.92 -13.39 -2.93
CA LEU A 64 -11.01 -12.37 -2.39
C LEU A 64 -9.54 -12.72 -2.66
N TYR A 65 -9.14 -13.99 -2.52
CA TYR A 65 -7.81 -14.44 -2.94
C TYR A 65 -7.58 -14.21 -4.44
N ALA A 66 -8.57 -14.52 -5.28
CA ALA A 66 -8.48 -14.29 -6.72
C ALA A 66 -8.30 -12.80 -7.08
N ALA A 67 -8.92 -11.89 -6.35
CA ALA A 67 -8.70 -10.44 -6.51
C ALA A 67 -7.26 -10.05 -6.13
N VAL A 68 -6.73 -10.57 -5.03
CA VAL A 68 -5.32 -10.33 -4.63
C VAL A 68 -4.34 -10.89 -5.67
N ASP A 69 -4.59 -12.09 -6.20
CA ASP A 69 -3.74 -12.70 -7.23
C ASP A 69 -3.80 -11.92 -8.56
N THR A 70 -4.99 -11.41 -8.91
CA THR A 70 -5.17 -10.52 -10.07
C THR A 70 -4.33 -9.26 -9.91
N PHE A 71 -4.41 -8.61 -8.75
CA PHE A 71 -3.59 -7.44 -8.41
C PHE A 71 -2.09 -7.74 -8.53
N ARG A 72 -1.60 -8.81 -7.87
CA ARG A 72 -0.18 -9.21 -7.91
C ARG A 72 0.33 -9.53 -9.31
N SER A 73 -0.51 -10.08 -10.18
CA SER A 73 -0.12 -10.39 -11.56
C SER A 73 0.15 -9.12 -12.40
N GLY A 74 -0.47 -8.00 -12.04
CA GLY A 74 -0.19 -6.68 -12.63
C GLY A 74 0.96 -5.93 -11.96
N HIS A 75 1.39 -6.37 -10.77
CA HIS A 75 2.39 -5.72 -9.92
C HIS A 75 3.38 -6.76 -9.33
N PRO A 76 4.30 -7.31 -10.13
CA PRO A 76 5.25 -8.35 -9.71
C PRO A 76 6.38 -7.85 -8.79
#